data_AF-A0A2E5E8D9-F1
#
_entry.id   AF-A0A2E5E8D9-F1
#
_cell.length_a   1.000
_cell.length_b   1.000
_cell.length_c   1.000
_cell.angle_alpha   90.00
_cell.angle_beta   90.00
_cell.angle_gamma   90.00
#
_symmetry.space_group_name_H-M   'P 1'
#
loop_
_entity.id
_entity.type
_entity.pdbx_description
1 polymer ?
#
loop_
_entity_poly.entity_id
_entity_poly.type
_entity_poly.pdbx_seq_one_letter_code
_entity_poly.pdbx_strand_id
1 'polypeptide(L)'
;MIRTIIVSLISCLLLTMPALSVPSPSAYSSKPELEFTPGPLRIYRSAQNGKWYWYMTYEIENGTGADQIWVPSMVIYTDRGEILPCGKNVPSAVTDEILDRLGDPFLEPQYKIIGDLKQGRGNARTGLSIWPANRTDVNEISLFIAGLSSETAAVKDPITGEEVVLRKTLKRDYLIPGAATAIGDRPIPAHPDMPTYEVWIFR
;
A
#
# COMPACT_ATOMS: atom_id res chain seq x y z
N MET A 1 60.24 -13.10 50.17
CA MET A 1 59.51 -12.02 49.47
C MET A 1 60.16 -11.78 48.12
N ILE A 2 59.43 -11.98 47.01
CA ILE A 2 59.65 -11.53 45.59
C ILE A 2 58.75 -12.44 44.73
N ARG A 3 57.50 -12.02 44.48
CA ARG A 3 56.94 -11.52 43.19
C ARG A 3 56.75 -12.60 42.12
N THR A 4 55.54 -13.17 42.08
CA THR A 4 55.02 -13.95 40.95
C THR A 4 54.00 -13.10 40.20
N ILE A 5 54.24 -12.82 38.92
CA ILE A 5 53.32 -12.10 38.02
C ILE A 5 52.47 -13.15 37.30
N ILE A 6 51.16 -13.10 37.47
CA ILE A 6 50.19 -13.89 36.69
C ILE A 6 49.61 -12.96 35.61
N VAL A 7 49.88 -13.28 34.35
CA VAL A 7 49.25 -12.64 33.19
C VAL A 7 47.96 -13.41 32.90
N SER A 8 46.81 -12.77 33.10
CA SER A 8 45.50 -13.34 32.77
C SER A 8 45.05 -12.83 31.41
N LEU A 9 45.04 -13.71 30.41
CA LEU A 9 44.59 -13.42 29.05
C LEU A 9 43.06 -13.56 29.00
N ILE A 10 42.33 -12.45 29.01
CA ILE A 10 40.87 -12.43 28.85
C ILE A 10 40.56 -12.49 27.35
N SER A 11 40.15 -13.66 26.87
CA SER A 11 39.62 -13.85 25.53
C SER A 11 38.17 -13.33 25.48
N CYS A 12 37.97 -12.20 24.83
CA CYS A 12 36.65 -11.59 24.64
C CYS A 12 35.99 -12.24 23.42
N LEU A 13 35.10 -13.20 23.65
CA LEU A 13 34.29 -13.84 22.61
C LEU A 13 33.22 -12.84 22.13
N LEU A 14 33.48 -12.15 21.01
CA LEU A 14 32.50 -11.31 20.33
C LEU A 14 31.39 -12.20 19.76
N LEU A 15 30.23 -12.22 20.42
CA LEU A 15 29.00 -12.79 19.88
C LEU A 15 28.55 -11.91 18.70
N THR A 16 28.90 -12.30 17.49
CA THR A 16 28.31 -11.73 16.27
C THR A 16 26.87 -12.18 16.16
N MET A 17 25.92 -11.32 16.54
CA MET A 17 24.52 -11.58 16.24
C MET A 17 24.33 -11.58 14.72
N PRO A 18 23.78 -12.65 14.12
CA PRO A 18 23.44 -12.63 12.72
C PRO A 18 22.34 -11.57 12.53
N ALA A 19 22.65 -10.52 11.77
CA ALA A 19 21.64 -9.61 11.28
C ALA A 19 20.70 -10.43 10.38
N LEU A 20 19.49 -10.72 10.86
CA LEU A 20 18.42 -11.27 10.03
C LEU A 20 18.09 -10.21 8.97
N SER A 21 18.61 -10.39 7.75
CA SER A 21 18.22 -9.57 6.62
C SER A 21 16.78 -9.93 6.25
N VAL A 22 15.85 -9.01 6.47
CA VAL A 22 14.49 -9.13 5.94
C VAL A 22 14.60 -9.07 4.41
N PRO A 23 14.01 -10.01 3.65
CA PRO A 23 14.05 -9.96 2.20
C PRO A 23 13.34 -8.69 1.71
N SER A 24 13.93 -8.01 0.73
CA SER A 24 13.30 -6.92 0.00
C SER A 24 12.88 -7.43 -1.38
N PRO A 25 11.70 -7.06 -1.90
CA PRO A 25 11.29 -7.46 -3.24
C PRO A 25 12.25 -6.93 -4.31
N SER A 26 12.29 -7.62 -5.43
CA SER A 26 12.98 -7.11 -6.62
C SER A 26 12.32 -5.81 -7.11
N ALA A 27 13.13 -4.77 -7.36
CA ALA A 27 12.64 -3.52 -7.96
C ALA A 27 12.13 -3.74 -9.40
N TYR A 28 12.68 -4.74 -10.09
CA TYR A 28 12.23 -5.23 -11.38
C TYR A 28 11.85 -6.69 -11.24
N SER A 29 10.61 -7.02 -11.57
CA SER A 29 10.14 -8.40 -11.47
C SER A 29 10.67 -9.26 -12.61
N SER A 30 11.08 -10.47 -12.25
CA SER A 30 11.34 -11.56 -13.21
C SER A 30 10.06 -12.32 -13.60
N LYS A 31 8.93 -12.02 -12.94
CA LYS A 31 7.61 -12.62 -13.17
C LYS A 31 6.65 -11.60 -13.77
N PRO A 32 5.59 -12.04 -14.49
CA PRO A 32 4.56 -11.13 -14.99
C PRO A 32 3.88 -10.38 -13.83
N GLU A 33 3.76 -9.06 -13.96
CA GLU A 33 3.09 -8.17 -13.01
C GLU A 33 2.01 -7.36 -13.74
N LEU A 34 0.98 -6.96 -12.99
CA LEU A 34 -0.01 -6.02 -13.48
C LEU A 34 0.54 -4.60 -13.35
N GLU A 35 0.32 -3.80 -14.38
CA GLU A 35 0.77 -2.41 -14.42
C GLU A 35 -0.28 -1.54 -13.74
N PHE A 36 0.10 -0.88 -12.64
CA PHE A 36 -0.80 -0.08 -11.82
C PHE A 36 -0.38 1.37 -11.84
N THR A 37 -1.20 2.24 -12.43
CA THR A 37 -0.95 3.68 -12.47
C THR A 37 -1.85 4.39 -11.44
N PRO A 38 -1.33 4.81 -10.28
CA PRO A 38 -2.13 5.50 -9.28
C PRO A 38 -2.42 6.93 -9.70
N GLY A 39 -3.69 7.31 -9.58
CA GLY A 39 -4.10 8.70 -9.49
C GLY A 39 -3.81 9.29 -8.10
N PRO A 40 -4.08 10.59 -7.89
CA PRO A 40 -3.81 11.22 -6.61
C PRO A 40 -4.87 10.85 -5.57
N LEU A 41 -4.40 10.73 -4.31
CA LEU A 41 -5.26 10.57 -3.14
C LEU A 41 -5.95 11.90 -2.83
N ARG A 42 -7.22 11.84 -2.46
CA ARG A 42 -8.05 13.00 -2.11
C ARG A 42 -8.92 12.68 -0.90
N ILE A 43 -9.50 13.71 -0.29
CA ILE A 43 -10.53 13.56 0.74
C ILE A 43 -11.82 14.27 0.32
N TYR A 44 -12.94 13.62 0.54
CA TYR A 44 -14.26 14.09 0.15
C TYR A 44 -15.21 14.07 1.34
N ARG A 45 -16.07 15.09 1.48
CA ARG A 45 -17.16 15.10 2.46
C ARG A 45 -18.45 14.80 1.73
N SER A 46 -19.08 13.67 2.04
CA SER A 46 -20.36 13.31 1.45
C SER A 46 -21.46 14.29 1.85
N ALA A 47 -22.20 14.79 0.86
CA ALA A 47 -23.38 15.63 1.07
C ALA A 47 -24.54 14.84 1.69
N GLN A 48 -24.58 13.51 1.50
CA GLN A 48 -25.67 12.68 2.00
C GLN A 48 -25.60 12.45 3.51
N ASN A 49 -24.40 12.25 4.04
CA ASN A 49 -24.22 11.88 5.46
C ASN A 49 -23.25 12.79 6.23
N GLY A 50 -22.65 13.78 5.57
CA GLY A 50 -21.74 14.75 6.17
C GLY A 50 -20.40 14.17 6.62
N LYS A 51 -20.12 12.88 6.39
CA LYS A 51 -18.88 12.18 6.78
C LYS A 51 -17.81 12.35 5.71
N TRP A 52 -16.57 12.15 6.13
CA TRP A 52 -15.38 12.24 5.27
C TRP A 52 -14.95 10.88 4.77
N TYR A 53 -14.43 10.86 3.55
CA TYR A 53 -13.96 9.67 2.85
C TYR A 53 -12.66 10.00 2.11
N TRP A 54 -11.65 9.15 2.28
CA TRP A 54 -10.49 9.15 1.40
C TRP A 54 -10.87 8.44 0.11
N TYR A 55 -10.38 8.92 -1.02
CA TYR A 55 -10.55 8.20 -2.27
C TYR A 55 -9.37 8.42 -3.22
N MET A 56 -9.17 7.45 -4.11
CA MET A 56 -8.11 7.49 -5.11
C MET A 56 -8.62 6.83 -6.39
N THR A 57 -8.34 7.45 -7.53
CA THR A 57 -8.53 6.82 -8.84
C THR A 57 -7.25 6.08 -9.25
N TYR A 58 -7.35 5.09 -10.11
CA TYR A 58 -6.18 4.37 -10.65
C TYR A 58 -6.49 3.81 -12.03
N GLU A 59 -5.46 3.47 -12.79
CA GLU A 59 -5.57 2.64 -13.98
C GLU A 59 -4.86 1.31 -13.72
N ILE A 60 -5.44 0.22 -14.19
CA ILE A 60 -4.85 -1.13 -14.13
C ILE A 60 -4.79 -1.72 -15.54
N GLU A 61 -3.60 -2.11 -15.96
CA GLU A 61 -3.33 -2.78 -17.23
C GLU A 61 -2.77 -4.18 -16.99
N ASN A 62 -3.26 -5.15 -17.76
CA ASN A 62 -2.74 -6.50 -17.75
C ASN A 62 -1.74 -6.71 -18.90
N GLY A 63 -0.47 -6.41 -18.61
CA GLY A 63 0.68 -6.66 -19.49
C GLY A 63 1.26 -8.07 -19.39
N THR A 64 0.62 -9.00 -18.68
CA THR A 64 1.24 -10.30 -18.32
C THR A 64 1.35 -11.33 -19.45
N GLY A 65 0.75 -11.06 -20.61
CA GLY A 65 0.73 -11.98 -21.76
C GLY A 65 -0.39 -13.04 -21.74
N ALA A 66 -1.25 -13.01 -20.71
CA ALA A 66 -2.44 -13.85 -20.60
C ALA A 66 -3.53 -13.12 -19.79
N ASP A 67 -4.79 -13.54 -19.92
CA ASP A 67 -5.87 -13.06 -19.05
C ASP A 67 -5.58 -13.45 -17.58
N GLN A 68 -5.87 -12.55 -16.64
CA GLN A 68 -5.61 -12.74 -15.22
C GLN A 68 -6.87 -12.52 -14.39
N ILE A 69 -7.05 -13.30 -13.34
CA ILE A 69 -8.04 -12.97 -12.30
C ILE A 69 -7.38 -12.04 -11.30
N TRP A 70 -7.92 -10.83 -11.16
CA TRP A 70 -7.39 -9.83 -10.24
C TRP A 70 -8.32 -9.63 -9.05
N VAL A 71 -7.78 -9.86 -7.85
CA VAL A 71 -8.46 -9.64 -6.57
C VAL A 71 -7.54 -8.81 -5.68
N PRO A 72 -7.52 -7.48 -5.83
CA PRO A 72 -6.62 -6.63 -5.08
C PRO A 72 -7.01 -6.49 -3.62
N SER A 73 -6.02 -6.21 -2.77
CA SER A 73 -6.23 -5.69 -1.43
C SER A 73 -5.58 -4.32 -1.32
N MET A 74 -6.40 -3.28 -1.14
CA MET A 74 -5.93 -1.90 -0.99
C MET A 74 -6.27 -1.39 0.41
N VAL A 75 -5.25 -1.05 1.20
CA VAL A 75 -5.40 -0.73 2.63
C VAL A 75 -4.65 0.54 2.97
N ILE A 76 -5.32 1.46 3.66
CA ILE A 76 -4.71 2.66 4.24
C ILE A 76 -4.33 2.40 5.69
N TYR A 77 -3.14 2.84 6.06
CA TYR A 77 -2.65 2.95 7.43
C TYR A 77 -2.45 4.45 7.72
N THR A 78 -2.98 4.93 8.85
CA THR A 78 -2.81 6.33 9.27
C THR A 78 -1.80 6.46 10.40
N ASP A 79 -1.20 7.64 10.55
CA ASP A 79 -0.40 8.02 11.74
C ASP A 79 -1.22 8.02 13.05
N ARG A 80 -2.54 7.88 12.96
CA ARG A 80 -3.47 7.69 14.09
C ARG A 80 -3.72 6.24 14.46
N GLY A 81 -3.07 5.30 13.79
CA GLY A 81 -3.16 3.86 14.06
C GLY A 81 -4.41 3.21 13.47
N GLU A 82 -5.09 3.86 12.52
CA GLU A 82 -6.22 3.24 11.83
C GLU A 82 -5.73 2.34 10.69
N ILE A 83 -6.36 1.17 10.56
CA ILE A 83 -6.20 0.28 9.41
C ILE A 83 -7.53 0.27 8.68
N LEU A 84 -7.54 0.81 7.47
CA LEU A 84 -8.74 1.08 6.69
C LEU A 84 -8.69 0.24 5.41
N PRO A 85 -9.38 -0.92 5.36
CA PRO A 85 -9.55 -1.68 4.12
C PRO A 85 -10.47 -0.94 3.13
N CYS A 86 -10.14 -0.96 1.85
CA CYS A 86 -10.94 -0.34 0.80
C CYS A 86 -12.37 -0.88 0.76
N GLY A 87 -13.34 0.00 0.54
CA GLY A 87 -14.77 -0.32 0.43
C GLY A 87 -15.45 -0.72 1.74
N LYS A 88 -14.70 -1.07 2.79
CA LYS A 88 -15.28 -1.44 4.08
C LYS A 88 -15.95 -0.24 4.74
N ASN A 89 -17.21 -0.41 5.13
CA ASN A 89 -18.04 0.65 5.74
C ASN A 89 -18.23 1.89 4.84
N VAL A 90 -18.13 1.74 3.52
CA VAL A 90 -18.46 2.78 2.55
C VAL A 90 -19.87 2.53 2.00
N PRO A 91 -20.85 3.42 2.24
CA PRO A 91 -22.18 3.29 1.66
C PRO A 91 -22.14 3.42 0.13
N SER A 92 -22.94 2.63 -0.58
CA SER A 92 -23.00 2.68 -2.06
C SER A 92 -23.32 4.08 -2.58
N ALA A 93 -24.21 4.80 -1.88
CA ALA A 93 -24.61 6.14 -2.26
C ALA A 93 -23.45 7.17 -2.21
N VAL A 94 -22.42 6.92 -1.38
CA VAL A 94 -21.19 7.74 -1.37
C VAL A 94 -20.31 7.41 -2.57
N THR A 95 -20.25 6.14 -2.97
CA THR A 95 -19.56 5.72 -4.18
C THR A 95 -20.18 6.38 -5.41
N ASP A 96 -21.52 6.32 -5.53
CA ASP A 96 -22.25 6.94 -6.64
C ASP A 96 -22.04 8.47 -6.66
N GLU A 97 -22.08 9.12 -5.49
CA GLU A 97 -21.81 10.55 -5.35
C GLU A 97 -20.40 10.95 -5.85
N ILE A 98 -19.37 10.17 -5.53
CA ILE A 98 -18.00 10.43 -6.00
C ILE A 98 -17.88 10.17 -7.50
N LEU A 99 -18.51 9.10 -8.02
CA LEU A 99 -18.51 8.79 -9.46
C LEU A 99 -19.20 9.89 -10.27
N ASP A 100 -20.40 10.30 -9.88
CA ASP A 100 -21.17 11.37 -10.52
C ASP A 100 -20.39 12.69 -10.53
N ARG A 101 -19.70 12.98 -9.42
CA ARG A 101 -18.87 14.18 -9.29
C ARG A 101 -17.64 14.16 -10.20
N LEU A 102 -17.02 13.01 -10.38
CA LEU A 102 -15.86 12.86 -11.27
C LEU A 102 -16.27 12.86 -12.75
N GLY A 103 -17.48 12.40 -13.06
CA GLY A 103 -18.07 12.49 -14.40
C GLY A 103 -17.34 11.69 -15.47
N ASP A 104 -16.46 10.76 -15.07
CA ASP A 104 -15.73 9.89 -15.98
C ASP A 104 -16.55 8.60 -16.25
N PRO A 105 -17.04 8.39 -17.48
CA PRO A 105 -17.86 7.23 -17.81
C PRO A 105 -17.10 5.89 -17.78
N PHE A 106 -15.75 5.91 -17.79
CA PHE A 106 -14.91 4.71 -17.72
C PHE A 106 -14.45 4.39 -16.29
N LEU A 107 -14.71 5.30 -15.34
CA LEU A 107 -14.34 5.09 -13.96
C LEU A 107 -15.31 4.14 -13.27
N GLU A 108 -14.77 3.05 -12.73
CA GLU A 108 -15.57 2.01 -12.10
C GLU A 108 -15.18 1.82 -10.64
N PRO A 109 -16.12 1.54 -9.73
CA PRO A 109 -15.77 1.22 -8.35
C PRO A 109 -15.00 -0.09 -8.29
N GLN A 110 -14.05 -0.21 -7.36
CA GLN A 110 -13.15 -1.36 -7.25
C GLN A 110 -13.85 -2.72 -7.36
N TYR A 111 -15.02 -2.91 -6.73
CA TYR A 111 -15.72 -4.19 -6.75
C TYR A 111 -16.22 -4.62 -8.14
N LYS A 112 -16.42 -3.68 -9.08
CA LYS A 112 -16.72 -4.01 -10.49
C LYS A 112 -15.47 -4.41 -11.27
N ILE A 113 -14.28 -4.04 -10.78
CA ILE A 113 -12.99 -4.34 -11.40
C ILE A 113 -12.44 -5.70 -10.98
N ILE A 114 -12.80 -6.15 -9.76
CA ILE A 114 -12.47 -7.49 -9.27
C ILE A 114 -12.97 -8.55 -10.28
N GLY A 115 -12.08 -9.48 -10.64
CA GLY A 115 -12.37 -10.56 -11.57
C GLY A 115 -11.42 -10.55 -12.77
N ASP A 116 -11.93 -10.92 -13.94
CA ASP A 116 -11.13 -11.10 -15.14
C ASP A 116 -10.59 -9.76 -15.68
N LEU A 117 -9.27 -9.64 -15.74
CA LEU A 117 -8.55 -8.62 -16.49
C LEU A 117 -8.02 -9.21 -17.79
N LYS A 118 -8.54 -8.71 -18.91
CA LYS A 118 -8.09 -9.11 -20.25
C LYS A 118 -6.72 -8.54 -20.57
N GLN A 119 -5.89 -9.29 -21.29
CA GLN A 119 -4.55 -8.82 -21.62
C GLN A 119 -4.55 -7.58 -22.54
N GLY A 120 -3.53 -6.74 -22.39
CA GLY A 120 -3.18 -5.64 -23.29
C GLY A 120 -3.85 -4.30 -22.97
N ARG A 121 -3.14 -3.23 -23.31
CA ARG A 121 -3.51 -1.82 -23.05
C ARG A 121 -4.93 -1.42 -23.39
N GLY A 122 -5.49 -1.93 -24.49
CA GLY A 122 -6.87 -1.61 -24.91
C GLY A 122 -7.94 -2.10 -23.93
N ASN A 123 -7.57 -2.99 -23.00
CA ASN A 123 -8.42 -3.53 -21.96
C ASN A 123 -8.09 -2.98 -20.57
N ALA A 124 -7.27 -1.93 -20.48
CA ALA A 124 -6.98 -1.25 -19.23
C ALA A 124 -8.29 -0.75 -18.59
N ARG A 125 -8.37 -0.79 -17.26
CA ARG A 125 -9.55 -0.36 -16.51
C ARG A 125 -9.23 0.77 -15.57
N THR A 126 -10.11 1.75 -15.50
CA THR A 126 -9.99 2.87 -14.58
C THR A 126 -10.83 2.61 -13.34
N GLY A 127 -10.19 2.60 -12.18
CA GLY A 127 -10.81 2.25 -10.91
C GLY A 127 -10.91 3.36 -9.90
N LEU A 128 -11.92 3.26 -9.04
CA LEU A 128 -12.15 4.10 -7.87
C LEU A 128 -12.07 3.25 -6.61
N SER A 129 -11.14 3.62 -5.72
CA SER A 129 -11.00 3.08 -4.37
C SER A 129 -11.40 4.13 -3.35
N ILE A 130 -12.17 3.72 -2.34
CA ILE A 130 -12.72 4.61 -1.31
C ILE A 130 -12.52 3.98 0.08
N TRP A 131 -12.20 4.82 1.06
CA TRP A 131 -12.05 4.46 2.46
C TRP A 131 -12.80 5.48 3.34
N PRO A 132 -13.40 5.06 4.46
CA PRO A 132 -13.92 6.03 5.43
C PRO A 132 -12.76 6.81 6.08
N ALA A 133 -12.93 8.11 6.27
CA ALA A 133 -12.00 8.93 7.05
C ALA A 133 -12.60 9.16 8.45
N ASN A 134 -12.48 8.15 9.34
CA ASN A 134 -13.05 8.28 10.70
C ASN A 134 -12.32 9.35 11.52
N ARG A 135 -11.04 9.57 11.23
CA ARG A 135 -10.25 10.70 11.71
C ARG A 135 -9.78 11.55 10.54
N THR A 136 -9.85 12.86 10.73
CA THR A 136 -9.39 13.85 9.75
C THR A 136 -8.19 14.65 10.25
N ASP A 137 -7.73 14.39 11.47
CA ASP A 137 -6.52 14.95 12.06
C ASP A 137 -5.30 14.07 11.76
N VAL A 138 -5.21 13.52 10.55
CA VAL A 138 -4.16 12.62 10.06
C VAL A 138 -3.12 13.43 9.30
N ASN A 139 -1.83 13.23 9.57
CA ASN A 139 -0.74 13.92 8.86
C ASN A 139 -0.05 13.03 7.84
N GLU A 140 -0.07 11.71 8.04
CA GLU A 140 0.56 10.75 7.13
C GLU A 140 -0.37 9.58 6.85
N ILE A 141 -0.40 9.16 5.58
CA ILE A 141 -1.09 7.98 5.11
C ILE A 141 -0.12 7.08 4.36
N SER A 142 -0.05 5.82 4.75
CA SER A 142 0.57 4.76 3.96
C SER A 142 -0.52 3.92 3.30
N LEU A 143 -0.53 3.91 1.97
CA LEU A 143 -1.38 3.08 1.14
C LEU A 143 -0.60 1.83 0.69
N PHE A 144 -1.19 0.67 0.88
CA PHE A 144 -0.64 -0.61 0.44
C PHE A 144 -1.57 -1.27 -0.55
N ILE A 145 -1.04 -1.68 -1.70
CA ILE A 145 -1.79 -2.30 -2.81
C ILE A 145 -1.17 -3.67 -3.11
N ALA A 146 -1.85 -4.73 -2.68
CA ALA A 146 -1.47 -6.11 -2.94
C ALA A 146 -2.29 -6.70 -4.11
N GLY A 147 -1.79 -7.80 -4.68
CA GLY A 147 -2.42 -8.50 -5.81
C GLY A 147 -1.97 -8.01 -7.18
N LEU A 148 -0.92 -7.17 -7.26
CA LEU A 148 -0.31 -6.74 -8.52
C LEU A 148 0.77 -7.71 -9.04
N SER A 149 1.35 -8.51 -8.14
CA SER A 149 2.44 -9.43 -8.43
C SER A 149 2.18 -10.79 -7.79
N SER A 150 2.66 -11.85 -8.45
CA SER A 150 2.71 -13.21 -7.90
C SER A 150 4.03 -13.49 -7.16
N GLU A 151 4.90 -12.49 -6.98
CA GLU A 151 6.12 -12.61 -6.20
C GLU A 151 5.80 -12.75 -4.70
N THR A 152 6.40 -13.77 -4.08
CA THR A 152 6.24 -14.08 -2.66
C THR A 152 7.59 -14.43 -2.05
N ALA A 153 7.71 -14.24 -0.74
CA ALA A 153 8.87 -14.64 0.03
C ALA A 153 8.41 -15.39 1.29
N ALA A 154 8.99 -16.57 1.55
CA ALA A 154 8.79 -17.27 2.80
C ALA A 154 9.85 -16.79 3.81
N VAL A 155 9.40 -16.35 4.98
CA VAL A 155 10.27 -15.91 6.07
C VAL A 155 9.87 -16.61 7.36
N LYS A 156 10.80 -16.74 8.30
CA LYS A 156 10.46 -17.17 9.66
C LYS A 156 9.97 -15.98 10.45
N ASP A 157 8.78 -16.11 11.04
CA ASP A 157 8.25 -15.15 11.99
C ASP A 157 9.24 -15.02 13.18
N PRO A 158 9.68 -13.80 13.52
CA PRO A 158 10.71 -13.60 14.55
C PRO A 158 10.19 -13.90 15.97
N ILE A 159 8.88 -13.94 16.18
CA ILE A 159 8.23 -14.19 17.48
C ILE A 159 7.88 -15.67 17.61
N THR A 160 7.18 -16.24 16.62
CA THR A 160 6.69 -17.62 16.68
C THR A 160 7.68 -18.64 16.12
N GLY A 161 8.60 -18.21 15.25
CA GLY A 161 9.52 -19.09 14.52
C GLY A 161 8.88 -19.86 13.36
N GLU A 162 7.57 -19.69 13.15
CA GLU A 162 6.82 -20.34 12.07
C GLU A 162 7.12 -19.71 10.71
N GLU A 163 7.00 -20.50 9.65
CA GLU A 163 7.16 -19.99 8.29
C GLU A 163 5.90 -19.23 7.86
N VAL A 164 6.09 -17.95 7.50
CA VAL A 164 5.04 -17.07 7.00
C VAL A 164 5.36 -16.62 5.58
N VAL A 165 4.33 -16.59 4.73
CA VAL A 165 4.45 -16.19 3.33
C VAL A 165 4.06 -14.73 3.18
N LEU A 166 5.04 -13.90 2.84
CA LEU A 166 4.86 -12.50 2.50
C LEU A 166 4.62 -12.34 1.00
N ARG A 167 3.81 -11.36 0.63
CA ARG A 167 3.45 -11.03 -0.76
C ARG A 167 4.03 -9.67 -1.14
N LYS A 168 4.55 -9.58 -2.35
CA LYS A 168 5.00 -8.31 -2.90
C LYS A 168 3.82 -7.34 -3.01
N THR A 169 3.97 -6.18 -2.39
CA THR A 169 2.92 -5.17 -2.23
C THR A 169 3.48 -3.81 -2.57
N LEU A 170 2.77 -3.07 -3.42
CA LEU A 170 3.10 -1.69 -3.74
C LEU A 170 2.76 -0.81 -2.54
N LYS A 171 3.73 -0.02 -2.09
CA LYS A 171 3.58 0.96 -1.01
C LYS A 171 3.59 2.37 -1.58
N ARG A 172 2.70 3.22 -1.08
CA ARG A 172 2.71 4.65 -1.33
C ARG A 172 2.50 5.41 -0.04
N ASP A 173 3.37 6.38 0.24
CA ASP A 173 3.21 7.27 1.39
C ASP A 173 2.76 8.65 0.92
N TYR A 174 1.92 9.29 1.72
CA TYR A 174 1.35 10.62 1.48
C TYR A 174 1.54 11.48 2.73
N LEU A 175 1.93 12.73 2.50
CA LEU A 175 1.98 13.75 3.55
C LEU A 175 0.77 14.67 3.38
N ILE A 176 0.00 14.82 4.45
CA ILE A 176 -1.20 15.66 4.51
C ILE A 176 -0.80 16.96 5.22
N PRO A 177 -0.57 18.05 4.47
CA PRO A 177 -0.18 19.31 5.08
C PRO A 177 -1.37 19.95 5.81
N GLY A 178 -1.27 20.07 7.13
CA GLY A 178 -2.27 20.74 7.96
C GLY A 178 -3.57 19.95 8.10
N ALA A 179 -4.71 20.64 8.17
CA ALA A 179 -6.00 19.98 8.34
C ALA A 179 -6.47 19.34 7.02
N ALA A 180 -6.63 18.01 7.00
CA ALA A 180 -7.11 17.27 5.83
C ALA A 180 -8.42 17.85 5.26
N THR A 181 -9.32 18.27 6.14
CA THR A 181 -10.62 18.86 5.76
C THR A 181 -10.48 20.18 4.98
N ALA A 182 -9.40 20.92 5.19
CA ALA A 182 -9.10 22.16 4.47
C ALA A 182 -8.46 21.91 3.09
N ILE A 183 -7.82 20.75 2.90
CA ILE A 183 -7.37 20.29 1.58
C ILE A 183 -8.58 20.01 0.71
N GLY A 184 -9.54 19.26 1.27
CA GLY A 184 -10.72 18.79 0.57
C GLY A 184 -10.33 17.99 -0.66
N ASP A 185 -10.97 18.28 -1.78
CA ASP A 185 -10.82 17.50 -3.00
C ASP A 185 -9.51 17.71 -3.78
N ARG A 186 -8.63 18.57 -3.25
CA ARG A 186 -7.35 18.82 -3.90
C ARG A 186 -6.46 17.57 -3.82
N PRO A 187 -5.70 17.24 -4.88
CA PRO A 187 -4.71 16.18 -4.85
C PRO A 187 -3.76 16.30 -3.66
N ILE A 188 -3.62 15.22 -2.90
CA ILE A 188 -2.61 15.09 -1.84
C ILE A 188 -1.34 14.56 -2.50
N PRO A 189 -0.21 15.29 -2.38
CA PRO A 189 1.06 14.83 -2.96
C PRO A 189 1.55 13.57 -2.24
N ALA A 190 2.33 12.77 -2.96
CA ALA A 190 3.13 11.74 -2.32
C ALA A 190 4.09 12.39 -1.30
N HIS A 191 4.49 11.62 -0.30
CA HIS A 191 5.44 12.06 0.71
C HIS A 191 6.74 12.57 0.04
N PRO A 192 7.33 13.71 0.47
CA PRO A 192 8.53 14.26 -0.18
C PRO A 192 9.73 13.30 -0.22
N ASP A 193 9.85 12.44 0.79
CA ASP A 193 10.90 11.44 0.88
C ASP A 193 10.59 10.15 0.09
N MET A 194 9.39 10.01 -0.49
CA MET A 194 9.12 8.90 -1.39
C MET A 194 9.95 9.06 -2.66
N PRO A 195 10.61 7.99 -3.13
CA PRO A 195 11.26 8.02 -4.43
C PRO A 195 10.24 8.24 -5.54
N THR A 196 10.73 8.73 -6.69
CA THR A 196 9.90 8.93 -7.89
C THR A 196 9.50 7.62 -8.58
N TYR A 197 10.16 6.52 -8.23
CA TYR A 197 9.85 5.17 -8.68
C TYR A 197 8.96 4.43 -7.66
N GLU A 198 8.41 3.29 -8.06
CA GLU A 198 7.54 2.47 -7.23
C GLU A 198 8.29 1.83 -6.06
N VAL A 199 7.72 1.92 -4.86
CA VAL A 199 8.26 1.27 -3.66
C VAL A 199 7.53 -0.03 -3.43
N TRP A 200 8.24 -1.15 -3.55
CA TRP A 200 7.71 -2.48 -3.30
C TRP A 200 8.22 -3.04 -1.97
N ILE A 201 7.33 -3.64 -1.19
CA ILE A 201 7.66 -4.32 0.07
C ILE A 201 7.06 -5.73 0.13
N PHE A 202 7.60 -6.59 0.99
CA PHE A 202 6.98 -7.85 1.36
C PHE A 202 6.11 -7.65 2.62
N ARG A 203 4.82 -8.01 2.55
CA ARG A 203 3.88 -8.00 3.70
C ARG A 203 2.82 -9.10 3.61
#